data_AF-A0A1I0M760-F1
#
_entry.id   AF-A0A1I0M760-F1
#
_cell.length_a   1.000
_cell.length_b   1.000
_cell.length_c   1.000
_cell.angle_alpha   90.00
_cell.angle_beta   90.00
_cell.angle_gamma   90.00
#
_symmetry.space_group_name_H-M   'P 1'
#
loop_
_entity.id
_entity.type
_entity.pdbx_description
1 polymer ?
#
loop_
_entity_poly.entity_id
_entity_poly.type
_entity_poly.pdbx_seq_one_letter_code
_entity_poly.pdbx_strand_id
1 'polypeptide(L)'
;MAWKKYLSFLSFLVITTLFIYYLGSRIPVEEKSVPEPIVIQENNSPNIKETPMTDNGSTSTFPREESIENQTDKSPEERMNITLKGCPVVKRAGYENGSNLYVGFKIVHNGTVLATFNLQGVEGRYQCFHEGILLYAYYPGDPNGQTSMIFLGYNLSEKWRKTFDGLTVPIYLKDLDLFLLKRGSDGWCAQGCLYGLDIESGNTTFKFCLDCTEILDVKILEDRVYLTASDGYLYLLKGNETKRAFVKYIRGDVPGKSMKIIVKEDHVAVAYFFYEASGSTKYGMCIFTPELEKISCDG
;
A
#
# COMPACT_ATOMS: atom_id res chain seq x y z
N MET A 1 -53.62 24.24 -16.91
CA MET A 1 -52.94 24.06 -18.21
C MET A 1 -51.53 23.41 -18.11
N ALA A 2 -51.11 22.92 -16.92
CA ALA A 2 -49.78 22.31 -16.73
C ALA A 2 -49.77 20.76 -16.84
N TRP A 3 -50.92 20.10 -16.79
CA TRP A 3 -50.98 18.63 -16.72
C TRP A 3 -50.81 17.93 -18.08
N LYS A 4 -51.14 18.61 -19.19
CA LYS A 4 -50.96 18.07 -20.55
C LYS A 4 -49.48 17.94 -20.97
N LYS A 5 -48.55 18.68 -20.33
CA LYS A 5 -47.11 18.59 -20.65
C LYS A 5 -46.43 17.40 -19.97
N TYR A 6 -46.94 16.95 -18.83
CA TYR A 6 -46.36 15.80 -18.10
C TYR A 6 -46.67 14.46 -18.77
N LEU A 7 -47.88 14.29 -19.35
CA LEU A 7 -48.23 13.05 -20.06
C LEU A 7 -47.41 12.84 -21.34
N SER A 8 -46.98 13.90 -22.01
CA SER A 8 -46.18 13.80 -23.24
C SER A 8 -44.72 13.42 -22.99
N PHE A 9 -44.21 13.63 -21.77
CA PHE A 9 -42.82 13.31 -21.43
C PHE A 9 -42.68 11.86 -20.95
N LEU A 10 -43.69 11.36 -20.23
CA LEU A 10 -43.74 9.96 -19.80
C LEU A 10 -43.94 8.98 -20.97
N SER A 11 -44.71 9.35 -21.99
CA SER A 11 -44.87 8.50 -23.19
C SER A 11 -43.58 8.40 -24.02
N PHE A 12 -42.77 9.46 -24.06
CA PHE A 12 -41.49 9.45 -24.78
C PHE A 12 -40.46 8.54 -24.10
N LEU A 13 -40.43 8.53 -22.76
CA LEU A 13 -39.47 7.74 -21.98
C LEU A 13 -39.73 6.23 -22.03
N VAL A 14 -41.01 5.82 -22.14
CA VAL A 14 -41.42 4.42 -22.30
C VAL A 14 -41.12 3.89 -23.71
N ILE A 15 -41.26 4.73 -24.74
CA ILE A 15 -40.96 4.32 -26.13
C ILE A 15 -39.45 4.15 -26.34
N THR A 16 -38.61 5.00 -25.72
CA THR A 16 -37.14 4.86 -25.84
C THR A 16 -36.59 3.65 -25.09
N THR A 17 -37.18 3.26 -23.96
CA THR A 17 -36.73 2.07 -23.21
C THR A 17 -37.14 0.77 -23.91
N LEU A 18 -38.31 0.72 -24.55
CA LEU A 18 -38.74 -0.42 -25.37
C LEU A 18 -37.90 -0.57 -26.65
N PHE A 19 -37.43 0.53 -27.26
CA PHE A 19 -36.61 0.47 -28.48
C PHE A 19 -35.19 -0.06 -28.22
N ILE A 20 -34.60 0.26 -27.05
CA ILE A 20 -33.29 -0.27 -26.64
C ILE A 20 -33.39 -1.77 -26.31
N TYR A 21 -34.50 -2.21 -25.72
CA TYR A 21 -34.71 -3.64 -25.43
C TYR A 21 -34.93 -4.49 -26.68
N TYR A 22 -35.57 -3.93 -27.72
CA TYR A 22 -35.86 -4.69 -28.96
C TYR A 22 -34.67 -4.79 -29.92
N LEU A 23 -33.71 -3.86 -29.87
CA LEU A 23 -32.51 -3.90 -30.71
C LEU A 23 -31.34 -4.70 -30.08
N GLY A 24 -31.42 -5.04 -28.80
CA GLY A 24 -30.39 -5.83 -28.10
C GLY A 24 -30.39 -7.34 -28.39
N SER A 25 -31.37 -7.86 -29.14
CA SER A 25 -31.56 -9.32 -29.29
C SER A 25 -31.19 -9.90 -30.66
N ARG A 26 -30.46 -9.16 -31.51
CA ARG A 26 -29.95 -9.70 -32.79
C ARG A 26 -28.51 -9.28 -33.06
N ILE A 27 -27.59 -9.88 -32.30
CA ILE A 27 -26.21 -10.03 -32.76
C ILE A 27 -26.05 -11.52 -33.12
N PRO A 28 -25.76 -11.88 -34.38
CA PRO A 28 -25.44 -13.25 -34.72
C PRO A 28 -24.12 -13.63 -34.06
N VAL A 29 -24.12 -14.70 -33.27
CA VAL A 29 -22.90 -15.32 -32.74
C VAL A 29 -22.20 -15.99 -33.92
N GLU A 30 -21.07 -15.44 -34.33
CA GLU A 30 -20.15 -16.08 -35.26
C GLU A 30 -19.46 -17.23 -34.52
N GLU A 31 -19.82 -18.46 -34.86
CA GLU A 31 -19.27 -19.70 -34.31
C GLU A 31 -17.81 -19.83 -34.80
N LYS A 32 -16.87 -19.33 -34.00
CA LYS A 32 -15.44 -19.58 -34.22
C LYS A 32 -15.12 -21.02 -33.80
N SER A 33 -14.67 -21.80 -34.77
CA SER A 33 -14.14 -23.14 -34.59
C SER A 33 -13.03 -23.18 -33.54
N VAL A 34 -13.19 -24.13 -32.62
CA VAL A 34 -12.21 -24.48 -31.58
C VAL A 34 -10.97 -25.09 -32.25
N PRO A 35 -9.74 -24.59 -32.01
CA PRO A 35 -8.54 -25.31 -32.45
C PRO A 35 -8.34 -26.55 -31.57
N GLU A 36 -8.03 -27.67 -32.20
CA GLU A 36 -7.67 -28.92 -31.54
C GLU A 36 -6.48 -28.76 -30.56
N PRO A 37 -6.42 -29.56 -29.49
CA PRO A 37 -5.33 -29.51 -28.52
C PRO A 37 -4.01 -29.93 -29.16
N ILE A 38 -2.99 -29.10 -28.97
CA ILE A 38 -1.61 -29.38 -29.36
C ILE A 38 -1.08 -30.50 -28.47
N VAL A 39 -0.84 -31.67 -29.06
CA VAL A 39 -0.09 -32.78 -28.46
C VAL A 39 1.40 -32.40 -28.45
N ILE A 40 1.95 -32.14 -27.27
CA ILE A 40 3.40 -31.98 -27.09
C ILE A 40 4.01 -33.38 -27.03
N GLN A 41 4.80 -33.74 -28.05
CA GLN A 41 5.65 -34.92 -28.01
C GLN A 41 6.85 -34.66 -27.10
N GLU A 42 7.00 -35.48 -26.05
CA GLU A 42 8.23 -35.60 -25.27
C GLU A 42 9.35 -36.17 -26.15
N ASN A 43 10.33 -35.34 -26.49
CA ASN A 43 11.59 -35.80 -27.04
C ASN A 43 12.61 -36.02 -25.92
N ASN A 44 12.89 -37.31 -25.74
CA ASN A 44 14.07 -37.95 -25.16
C ASN A 44 15.29 -37.06 -24.87
N SER A 45 15.78 -37.14 -23.64
CA SER A 45 17.21 -36.97 -23.32
C SER A 45 17.74 -38.17 -22.52
N PRO A 46 19.02 -38.55 -22.67
CA PRO A 46 19.46 -39.92 -22.47
C PRO A 46 19.91 -40.26 -21.04
N ASN A 47 19.46 -41.44 -20.61
CA ASN A 47 20.07 -42.45 -19.74
C ASN A 47 21.42 -42.11 -19.07
N ILE A 48 21.44 -42.05 -17.74
CA ILE A 48 22.60 -42.45 -16.92
C ILE A 48 22.11 -43.43 -15.85
N LYS A 49 22.75 -44.59 -15.84
CA LYS A 49 22.51 -45.79 -15.02
C LYS A 49 22.53 -45.51 -13.52
N GLU A 50 21.54 -46.07 -12.83
CA GLU A 50 21.60 -46.37 -11.40
C GLU A 50 22.47 -47.60 -11.13
N THR A 51 23.15 -47.58 -9.99
CA THR A 51 23.66 -48.78 -9.30
C THR A 51 23.52 -48.51 -7.78
N PRO A 52 23.09 -49.50 -6.97
CA PRO A 52 22.41 -49.25 -5.71
C PRO A 52 23.38 -49.12 -4.53
N MET A 53 22.97 -48.38 -3.50
CA MET A 53 23.58 -48.43 -2.17
C MET A 53 22.55 -48.81 -1.11
N THR A 54 22.93 -49.83 -0.36
CA THR A 54 22.29 -50.50 0.75
C THR A 54 22.24 -49.66 2.03
N ASP A 55 21.24 -50.02 2.85
CA ASP A 55 20.99 -49.64 4.25
C ASP A 55 22.22 -49.36 5.12
N ASN A 56 22.07 -48.37 6.01
CA ASN A 56 22.42 -48.53 7.42
C ASN A 56 21.64 -47.52 8.27
N GLY A 57 20.86 -48.04 9.22
CA GLY A 57 20.15 -47.25 10.20
C GLY A 57 21.07 -46.52 11.16
N SER A 58 20.65 -45.35 11.61
CA SER A 58 21.06 -44.79 12.89
C SER A 58 20.03 -43.78 13.40
N THR A 59 19.37 -44.19 14.47
CA THR A 59 18.54 -43.37 15.35
C THR A 59 19.43 -42.33 16.03
N SER A 60 19.10 -41.04 15.92
CA SER A 60 19.60 -39.99 16.83
C SER A 60 18.50 -38.94 17.00
N THR A 61 17.68 -39.04 18.05
CA THR A 61 17.83 -38.40 19.37
C THR A 61 17.84 -36.87 19.31
N PHE A 62 16.69 -36.28 19.62
CA PHE A 62 16.49 -34.87 19.93
C PHE A 62 17.42 -34.41 21.07
N PRO A 63 18.09 -33.24 20.95
CA PRO A 63 18.70 -32.60 22.11
C PRO A 63 17.63 -31.97 23.00
N ARG A 64 17.62 -32.49 24.23
CA ARG A 64 16.87 -32.07 25.41
C ARG A 64 17.40 -30.75 25.97
N GLU A 65 16.50 -30.02 26.62
CA GLU A 65 16.70 -28.78 27.40
C GLU A 65 18.07 -28.68 28.10
N GLU A 66 18.78 -27.57 27.85
CA GLU A 66 19.72 -27.01 28.80
C GLU A 66 19.06 -25.83 29.52
N SER A 67 18.84 -26.06 30.81
CA SER A 67 18.47 -25.08 31.83
C SER A 67 19.55 -24.00 31.92
N ILE A 68 19.21 -22.75 31.61
CA ILE A 68 20.05 -21.60 31.96
C ILE A 68 19.68 -21.14 33.36
N GLU A 69 20.67 -21.28 34.22
CA GLU A 69 20.73 -20.92 35.63
C GLU A 69 20.70 -19.39 35.81
N ASN A 70 19.78 -18.93 36.67
CA ASN A 70 19.75 -17.68 37.44
C ASN A 70 20.58 -16.49 36.92
N GLN A 71 19.96 -15.66 36.08
CA GLN A 71 20.40 -14.27 35.92
C GLN A 71 19.60 -13.38 36.88
N THR A 72 20.31 -12.82 37.84
CA THR A 72 19.82 -11.96 38.91
C THR A 72 18.97 -10.84 38.32
N ASP A 73 17.68 -10.84 38.67
CA ASP A 73 16.68 -9.88 38.24
C ASP A 73 17.07 -8.49 38.78
N LYS A 74 17.70 -7.67 37.93
CA LYS A 74 17.97 -6.28 38.26
C LYS A 74 16.63 -5.54 38.28
N SER A 75 16.38 -4.89 39.42
CA SER A 75 15.23 -4.02 39.70
C SER A 75 14.81 -3.18 38.49
N PRO A 76 13.48 -3.01 38.24
CA PRO A 76 12.94 -2.19 37.16
C PRO A 76 13.47 -0.74 37.13
N GLU A 77 13.95 -0.23 38.26
CA GLU A 77 14.41 1.15 38.42
C GLU A 77 15.81 1.42 37.83
N GLU A 78 16.62 0.39 37.54
CA GLU A 78 17.99 0.57 37.03
C GLU A 78 18.07 0.67 35.48
N ARG A 79 16.93 0.60 34.77
CA ARG A 79 16.86 0.69 33.29
C ARG A 79 16.73 2.11 32.73
N MET A 80 16.60 3.13 33.58
CA MET A 80 16.37 4.51 33.15
C MET A 80 17.67 5.32 33.12
N ASN A 81 18.35 5.34 31.97
CA ASN A 81 19.15 6.46 31.43
C ASN A 81 19.96 6.05 30.18
N ILE A 82 19.43 5.13 29.36
CA ILE A 82 20.09 4.75 28.12
C ILE A 82 19.56 5.64 27.00
N THR A 83 20.36 6.62 26.58
CA THR A 83 20.12 7.38 25.35
C THR A 83 20.92 6.76 24.21
N LEU A 84 20.20 6.23 23.21
CA LEU A 84 20.81 5.72 21.99
C LEU A 84 21.41 6.87 21.18
N LYS A 85 22.65 6.69 20.68
CA LYS A 85 23.35 7.68 19.85
C LYS A 85 23.06 7.53 18.34
N GLY A 86 22.14 6.65 17.97
CA GLY A 86 21.82 6.36 16.57
C GLY A 86 20.76 5.28 16.42
N CYS A 87 20.45 4.92 15.18
CA CYS A 87 19.46 3.89 14.86
C CYS A 87 19.89 2.52 15.43
N PRO A 88 19.13 1.94 16.37
CA PRO A 88 19.50 0.67 16.99
C PRO A 88 19.19 -0.50 16.06
N VAL A 89 19.73 -1.67 16.41
CA VAL A 89 19.30 -2.92 15.78
C VAL A 89 17.94 -3.31 16.35
N VAL A 90 16.94 -3.47 15.47
CA VAL A 90 15.59 -3.91 15.86
C VAL A 90 15.34 -5.31 15.32
N LYS A 91 15.26 -6.29 16.23
CA LYS A 91 14.84 -7.67 15.90
C LYS A 91 13.31 -7.75 15.96
N ARG A 92 12.72 -8.49 15.03
CA ARG A 92 11.26 -8.63 14.89
C ARG A 92 10.88 -10.10 14.91
N ALA A 93 9.80 -10.44 15.58
CA ALA A 93 9.21 -11.78 15.55
C ALA A 93 7.69 -11.70 15.62
N GLY A 94 7.01 -12.39 14.71
CA GLY A 94 5.55 -12.55 14.76
C GLY A 94 5.17 -13.60 15.80
N TYR A 95 4.06 -13.40 16.49
CA TYR A 95 3.46 -14.39 17.38
C TYR A 95 1.95 -14.20 17.45
N GLU A 96 1.25 -15.26 17.86
CA GLU A 96 -0.20 -15.27 18.02
C GLU A 96 -0.54 -15.26 19.50
N ASN A 97 -1.60 -14.53 19.87
CA ASN A 97 -2.16 -14.56 21.22
C ASN A 97 -3.69 -14.58 21.13
N GLY A 98 -4.26 -15.76 21.31
CA GLY A 98 -5.66 -16.02 20.95
C GLY A 98 -5.88 -15.83 19.45
N SER A 99 -6.92 -15.08 19.08
CA SER A 99 -7.24 -14.76 17.67
C SER A 99 -6.48 -13.54 17.14
N ASN A 100 -5.60 -12.94 17.93
CA ASN A 100 -4.89 -11.71 17.55
C ASN A 100 -3.45 -12.02 17.15
N LEU A 101 -3.01 -11.40 16.06
CA LEU A 101 -1.66 -11.50 15.54
C LEU A 101 -0.84 -10.28 15.97
N TYR A 102 0.37 -10.53 16.46
CA TYR A 102 1.26 -9.49 16.95
C TYR A 102 2.65 -9.62 16.34
N VAL A 103 3.34 -8.48 16.28
CA VAL A 103 4.77 -8.41 16.02
C VAL A 103 5.46 -7.84 17.24
N GLY A 104 6.37 -8.62 17.81
CA GLY A 104 7.27 -8.20 18.87
C GLY A 104 8.54 -7.57 18.29
N PHE A 105 8.86 -6.35 18.73
CA PHE A 105 10.03 -5.57 18.37
C PHE A 105 10.98 -5.54 19.56
N LYS A 106 12.15 -6.17 19.43
CA LYS A 106 13.22 -6.15 20.42
C LYS A 106 14.28 -5.15 19.98
N ILE A 107 14.44 -4.09 20.75
CA ILE A 107 15.49 -3.07 20.53
C ILE A 107 16.78 -3.56 21.18
N VAL A 108 17.81 -3.76 20.37
CA VAL A 108 19.09 -4.34 20.79
C VAL A 108 20.20 -3.31 20.66
N HIS A 109 20.99 -3.17 21.73
CA HIS A 109 22.19 -2.34 21.75
C HIS A 109 23.33 -3.14 22.40
N ASN A 110 24.48 -3.21 21.71
CA ASN A 110 25.67 -3.96 22.16
C ASN A 110 25.37 -5.40 22.59
N GLY A 111 24.47 -6.08 21.88
CA GLY A 111 24.07 -7.48 22.14
C GLY A 111 23.01 -7.65 23.24
N THR A 112 22.67 -6.60 23.99
CA THR A 112 21.66 -6.63 25.05
C THR A 112 20.31 -6.11 24.54
N VAL A 113 19.22 -6.79 24.91
CA VAL A 113 17.86 -6.30 24.65
C VAL A 113 17.55 -5.20 25.66
N LEU A 114 17.36 -3.97 25.17
CA LEU A 114 17.04 -2.82 26.00
C LEU A 114 15.54 -2.72 26.29
N ALA A 115 14.72 -2.94 25.27
CA ALA A 115 13.27 -2.84 25.36
C ALA A 115 12.59 -3.78 24.38
N THR A 116 11.34 -4.16 24.70
CA THR A 116 10.48 -4.95 23.82
C THR A 116 9.12 -4.25 23.70
N PHE A 117 8.66 -4.08 22.46
CA PHE A 117 7.36 -3.49 22.14
C PHE A 117 6.55 -4.46 21.30
N ASN A 118 5.25 -4.57 21.57
CA ASN A 118 4.35 -5.41 20.78
C ASN A 118 3.34 -4.52 20.07
N LEU A 119 3.15 -4.77 18.78
CA LEU A 119 2.14 -4.11 17.96
C LEU A 119 1.29 -5.16 17.26
N GLN A 120 0.00 -4.88 17.12
CA GLN A 120 -0.91 -5.76 16.41
C GLN A 120 -0.63 -5.70 14.89
N GLY A 121 -0.53 -6.86 14.25
CA GLY A 121 -0.19 -7.02 12.84
C GLY A 121 0.52 -8.33 12.55
N VAL A 122 0.79 -8.58 11.26
CA VAL A 122 1.48 -9.78 10.76
C VAL A 122 2.90 -9.46 10.33
N GLU A 123 3.08 -8.33 9.65
CA GLU A 123 4.40 -7.85 9.25
C GLU A 123 4.71 -6.57 10.01
N GLY A 124 5.91 -6.51 10.60
CA GLY A 124 6.38 -5.31 11.29
C GLY A 124 7.54 -4.69 10.56
N ARG A 125 7.67 -3.36 10.57
CA ARG A 125 8.79 -2.59 10.02
C ARG A 125 9.16 -1.48 10.99
N TYR A 126 10.32 -0.87 10.75
CA TYR A 126 10.76 0.28 11.52
C TYR A 126 11.50 1.27 10.64
N GLN A 127 11.46 2.53 11.05
CA GLN A 127 12.20 3.62 10.42
C GLN A 127 12.79 4.52 11.51
N CYS A 128 14.05 4.89 11.34
CA CYS A 128 14.73 5.81 12.22
C CYS A 128 14.71 7.21 11.63
N PHE A 129 14.45 8.19 12.48
CA PHE A 129 14.47 9.62 12.21
C PHE A 129 15.43 10.29 13.21
N HIS A 130 15.77 11.55 12.99
CA HIS A 130 16.62 12.27 13.94
C HIS A 130 15.95 12.41 15.32
N GLU A 131 14.62 12.45 15.31
CA GLU A 131 13.75 12.65 16.46
C GLU A 131 13.49 11.36 17.26
N GLY A 132 13.74 10.19 16.66
CA GLY A 132 13.39 8.91 17.27
C GLY A 132 13.23 7.74 16.30
N ILE A 133 12.52 6.71 16.78
CA ILE A 133 12.34 5.43 16.08
C ILE A 133 10.84 5.18 15.94
N LEU A 134 10.36 5.06 14.70
CA LEU A 134 9.01 4.63 14.39
C LEU A 134 9.00 3.11 14.20
N LEU A 135 8.20 2.41 14.99
CA LEU A 135 7.89 1.00 14.80
C LEU A 135 6.45 0.90 14.31
N TYR A 136 6.19 0.03 13.34
CA TYR A 136 4.83 -0.17 12.85
C TYR A 136 4.59 -1.61 12.42
N ALA A 137 3.39 -2.12 12.67
CA ALA A 137 2.95 -3.44 12.25
C ALA A 137 1.61 -3.36 11.52
N TYR A 138 1.44 -4.18 10.50
CA TYR A 138 0.28 -4.14 9.60
C TYR A 138 -0.11 -5.54 9.11
N TYR A 139 -1.29 -5.62 8.48
CA TYR A 139 -1.81 -6.83 7.83
C TYR A 139 -1.60 -6.71 6.31
N PRO A 140 -0.63 -7.44 5.72
CA PRO A 140 -0.37 -7.39 4.28
C PRO A 140 -1.61 -7.84 3.50
N GLY A 141 -1.96 -7.08 2.46
CA GLY A 141 -3.05 -7.45 1.54
C GLY A 141 -4.47 -7.25 2.08
N ASP A 142 -4.64 -6.80 3.34
CA ASP A 142 -5.94 -6.45 3.89
C ASP A 142 -6.17 -4.92 3.80
N PRO A 143 -6.98 -4.43 2.85
CA PRO A 143 -7.25 -3.00 2.73
C PRO A 143 -8.06 -2.43 3.91
N ASN A 144 -8.73 -3.29 4.69
CA ASN A 144 -9.50 -2.95 5.87
C ASN A 144 -8.79 -3.32 7.19
N GLY A 145 -7.65 -4.01 7.11
CA GLY A 145 -6.82 -4.34 8.25
C GLY A 145 -6.28 -3.09 8.93
N GLN A 146 -5.60 -3.22 10.06
CA GLN A 146 -5.08 -2.06 10.80
C GLN A 146 -3.56 -1.97 10.70
N THR A 147 -3.04 -0.74 10.65
CA THR A 147 -1.63 -0.47 10.90
C THR A 147 -1.48 0.13 12.29
N SER A 148 -0.83 -0.60 13.18
CA SER A 148 -0.46 -0.12 14.51
C SER A 148 0.91 0.53 14.45
N MET A 149 1.07 1.72 15.03
CA MET A 149 2.32 2.48 15.06
C MET A 149 2.64 2.97 16.46
N ILE A 150 3.94 3.03 16.77
CA ILE A 150 4.49 3.67 17.97
C ILE A 150 5.73 4.45 17.57
N PHE A 151 5.85 5.66 18.07
CA PHE A 151 7.05 6.47 17.95
C PHE A 151 7.76 6.60 19.29
N LEU A 152 9.06 6.31 19.28
CA LEU A 152 9.91 6.26 20.45
C LEU A 152 10.98 7.33 20.36
N GLY A 153 11.23 8.05 21.46
CA GLY A 153 12.47 8.81 21.59
C GLY A 153 13.70 7.88 21.63
N TYR A 154 14.89 8.43 21.46
CA TYR A 154 16.14 7.65 21.59
C TYR A 154 16.47 7.19 23.02
N ASN A 155 15.77 7.72 24.01
CA ASN A 155 15.69 7.20 25.38
C ASN A 155 14.70 6.03 25.54
N LEU A 156 14.08 5.58 24.43
CA LEU A 156 13.06 4.54 24.35
C LEU A 156 11.74 4.87 25.05
N SER A 157 11.50 6.13 25.42
CA SER A 157 10.18 6.56 25.90
C SER A 157 9.20 6.64 24.75
N GLU A 158 8.00 6.12 24.95
CA GLU A 158 6.89 6.28 24.01
C GLU A 158 6.49 7.76 23.93
N LYS A 159 6.65 8.35 22.75
CA LYS A 159 6.16 9.70 22.45
C LYS A 159 4.68 9.65 22.11
N TRP A 160 4.31 8.73 21.23
CA TRP A 160 2.91 8.47 20.89
C TRP A 160 2.72 7.07 20.30
N ARG A 161 1.45 6.65 20.30
CA ARG A 161 0.98 5.41 19.68
C ARG A 161 -0.34 5.66 19.00
N LYS A 162 -0.48 5.15 17.77
CA LYS A 162 -1.67 5.34 16.94
C LYS A 162 -1.97 4.11 16.09
N THR A 163 -3.23 3.98 15.72
CA THR A 163 -3.70 2.98 14.77
C THR A 163 -4.32 3.69 13.58
N PHE A 164 -4.05 3.16 12.38
CA PHE A 164 -4.60 3.64 11.12
C PHE A 164 -5.33 2.50 10.42
N ASP A 165 -6.43 2.83 9.74
CA ASP A 165 -7.14 1.87 8.92
C ASP A 165 -6.41 1.60 7.61
N GLY A 166 -6.37 0.35 7.20
CA GLY A 166 -5.62 -0.18 6.06
C GLY A 166 -4.10 -0.15 6.24
N LEU A 167 -3.40 -0.62 5.21
CA LEU A 167 -1.95 -0.49 5.09
C LEU A 167 -1.56 0.98 4.94
N THR A 168 -1.03 1.55 6.02
CA THR A 168 -0.57 2.93 6.10
C THR A 168 0.93 2.93 6.38
N VAL A 169 1.74 3.56 5.54
CA VAL A 169 3.21 3.51 5.64
C VAL A 169 3.83 4.90 5.65
N PRO A 170 4.96 5.11 6.36
CA PRO A 170 5.69 6.35 6.28
C PRO A 170 6.30 6.52 4.87
N ILE A 171 6.18 7.72 4.29
CA ILE A 171 6.70 8.02 2.95
C ILE A 171 7.70 9.17 2.93
N TYR A 172 7.63 10.09 3.90
CA TYR A 172 8.46 11.29 3.93
C TYR A 172 8.45 11.92 5.33
N LEU A 173 9.54 12.58 5.70
CA LEU A 173 9.62 13.43 6.89
C LEU A 173 10.23 14.76 6.46
N LYS A 174 9.58 15.88 6.82
CA LYS A 174 10.09 17.22 6.60
C LYS A 174 9.60 18.16 7.69
N ASP A 175 10.51 18.98 8.23
CA ASP A 175 10.17 20.03 9.21
C ASP A 175 9.30 19.53 10.38
N LEU A 176 9.58 18.30 10.85
CA LEU A 176 8.83 17.56 11.88
C LEU A 176 7.46 17.03 11.46
N ASP A 177 7.01 17.26 10.23
CA ASP A 177 5.82 16.61 9.66
C ASP A 177 6.16 15.25 9.03
N LEU A 178 5.71 14.19 9.69
CA LEU A 178 5.74 12.82 9.19
C LEU A 178 4.55 12.58 8.26
N PHE A 179 4.84 12.30 6.99
CA PHE A 179 3.82 11.95 6.01
C PHE A 179 3.61 10.45 5.96
N LEU A 180 2.36 10.04 6.13
CA LEU A 180 1.92 8.65 6.03
C LEU A 180 0.97 8.48 4.86
N LEU A 181 1.19 7.42 4.08
CA LEU A 181 0.37 7.06 2.93
C LEU A 181 -0.40 5.78 3.18
N LYS A 182 -1.73 5.88 3.13
CA LYS A 182 -2.64 4.76 2.87
C LYS A 182 -2.97 4.77 1.39
N ARG A 183 -2.58 3.74 0.65
CA ARG A 183 -2.82 3.72 -0.81
C ARG A 183 -4.30 3.65 -1.17
N GLY A 184 -5.12 2.93 -0.40
CA GLY A 184 -6.52 2.67 -0.80
C GLY A 184 -6.62 1.53 -1.80
N SER A 185 -7.82 1.29 -2.32
CA SER A 185 -8.06 0.26 -3.34
C SER A 185 -9.40 0.45 -4.04
N ASP A 186 -9.38 0.50 -5.37
CA ASP A 186 -10.59 0.64 -6.18
C ASP A 186 -11.49 -0.60 -6.07
N GLY A 187 -10.91 -1.80 -6.14
CA GLY A 187 -11.66 -3.06 -6.15
C GLY A 187 -12.41 -3.34 -4.85
N TRP A 188 -11.88 -2.85 -3.73
CA TRP A 188 -12.48 -2.99 -2.40
C TRP A 188 -13.15 -1.69 -1.91
N CYS A 189 -13.21 -0.66 -2.76
CA CYS A 189 -13.72 0.67 -2.41
C CYS A 189 -13.06 1.25 -1.13
N ALA A 190 -11.79 0.94 -0.90
CA ALA A 190 -11.05 1.42 0.27
C ALA A 190 -10.44 2.79 -0.01
N GLN A 191 -10.66 3.75 0.90
CA GLN A 191 -10.13 5.11 0.76
C GLN A 191 -8.60 5.13 0.69
N GLY A 192 -8.05 5.83 -0.30
CA GLY A 192 -6.65 6.26 -0.29
C GLY A 192 -6.54 7.55 0.53
N CYS A 193 -5.59 7.61 1.46
CA CYS A 193 -5.41 8.78 2.33
C CYS A 193 -3.93 9.14 2.47
N LEU A 194 -3.66 10.44 2.45
CA LEU A 194 -2.40 11.04 2.87
C LEU A 194 -2.60 11.76 4.20
N TYR A 195 -1.75 11.46 5.17
CA TYR A 195 -1.75 12.09 6.49
C TYR A 195 -0.45 12.86 6.67
N GLY A 196 -0.53 14.03 7.29
CA GLY A 196 0.58 14.73 7.92
C GLY A 196 0.44 14.63 9.44
N LEU A 197 1.51 14.28 10.12
CA LEU A 197 1.56 14.19 11.58
C LEU A 197 2.75 14.97 12.10
N ASP A 198 2.54 15.77 13.13
CA ASP A 198 3.64 16.28 13.95
C ASP A 198 4.33 15.08 14.62
N ILE A 199 5.60 14.85 14.30
CA ILE A 199 6.31 13.64 14.70
C ILE A 199 6.55 13.57 16.22
N GLU A 200 6.57 14.71 16.91
CA GLU A 200 6.82 14.77 18.35
C GLU A 200 5.58 14.39 19.17
N SER A 201 4.43 14.99 18.87
CA SER A 201 3.16 14.76 19.58
C SER A 201 2.31 13.65 18.97
N GLY A 202 2.56 13.31 17.70
CA GLY A 202 1.72 12.42 16.90
C GLY A 202 0.40 13.08 16.46
N ASN A 203 0.18 14.36 16.73
CA ASN A 203 -1.05 15.04 16.34
C ASN A 203 -1.14 15.15 14.81
N THR A 204 -2.35 14.96 14.29
CA THR A 204 -2.58 15.07 12.85
C THR A 204 -2.59 16.53 12.46
N THR A 205 -1.61 16.95 11.65
CA THR A 205 -1.48 18.30 11.11
C THR A 205 -2.29 18.44 9.82
N PHE A 206 -2.42 17.35 9.06
CA PHE A 206 -3.14 17.32 7.79
C PHE A 206 -3.74 15.94 7.50
N LYS A 207 -4.88 15.90 6.81
CA LYS A 207 -5.48 14.67 6.27
C LYS A 207 -6.20 14.98 4.97
N PHE A 208 -5.88 14.21 3.93
CA PHE A 208 -6.60 14.23 2.66
C PHE A 208 -6.89 12.81 2.21
N CYS A 209 -8.14 12.54 1.82
CA CYS A 209 -8.57 11.23 1.38
C CYS A 209 -9.33 11.32 0.06
N LEU A 210 -9.18 10.29 -0.76
CA LEU A 210 -9.97 10.06 -1.96
C LEU A 210 -10.88 8.85 -1.72
N ASP A 211 -12.16 9.02 -2.05
CA ASP A 211 -13.15 7.97 -1.89
C ASP A 211 -12.99 6.89 -2.96
N CYS A 212 -12.92 5.62 -2.52
CA CYS A 212 -12.83 4.45 -3.39
C CYS A 212 -11.79 4.57 -4.51
N THR A 213 -10.68 5.25 -4.22
CA THR A 213 -9.64 5.57 -5.19
C THR A 213 -8.28 5.29 -4.57
N GLU A 214 -7.45 4.58 -5.33
CA GLU A 214 -6.06 4.30 -4.98
C GLU A 214 -5.13 5.49 -5.30
N ILE A 215 -4.30 5.89 -4.35
CA ILE A 215 -3.18 6.82 -4.55
C ILE A 215 -1.96 6.04 -5.08
N LEU A 216 -1.52 6.39 -6.28
CA LEU A 216 -0.48 5.68 -7.03
C LEU A 216 0.94 6.22 -6.81
N ASP A 217 1.06 7.53 -6.55
CA ASP A 217 2.33 8.20 -6.29
C ASP A 217 2.08 9.55 -5.60
N VAL A 218 3.07 9.99 -4.82
CA VAL A 218 3.04 11.25 -4.07
C VAL A 218 4.40 11.93 -4.16
N LYS A 219 4.40 13.24 -4.42
CA LYS A 219 5.58 14.12 -4.35
C LYS A 219 5.27 15.33 -3.49
N ILE A 220 6.07 15.52 -2.45
CA ILE A 220 5.96 16.63 -1.51
C ILE A 220 7.09 17.60 -1.81
N LEU A 221 6.77 18.87 -2.05
CA LEU A 221 7.71 19.95 -2.31
C LEU A 221 7.23 21.20 -1.58
N GLU A 222 8.00 21.67 -0.59
CA GLU A 222 7.64 22.89 0.16
C GLU A 222 6.21 22.87 0.69
N ASP A 223 5.36 23.77 0.21
CA ASP A 223 3.96 23.95 0.57
C ASP A 223 2.99 23.19 -0.35
N ARG A 224 3.53 22.34 -1.25
CA ARG A 224 2.78 21.63 -2.29
C ARG A 224 2.90 20.13 -2.15
N VAL A 225 1.77 19.45 -2.31
CA VAL A 225 1.74 18.00 -2.50
C VAL A 225 1.10 17.67 -3.83
N TYR A 226 1.85 17.01 -4.69
CA TYR A 226 1.35 16.39 -5.91
C TYR A 226 1.04 14.93 -5.63
N LEU A 227 -0.14 14.46 -6.05
CA LEU A 227 -0.50 13.04 -5.96
C LEU A 227 -1.22 12.60 -7.22
N THR A 228 -0.96 11.38 -7.67
CA THR A 228 -1.69 10.76 -8.78
C THR A 228 -2.55 9.65 -8.25
N ALA A 229 -3.73 9.49 -8.83
CA ALA A 229 -4.71 8.54 -8.35
C ALA A 229 -5.28 7.68 -9.49
N SER A 230 -5.83 6.53 -9.13
CA SER A 230 -6.41 5.56 -10.07
C SER A 230 -7.69 6.03 -10.77
N ASP A 231 -8.24 7.17 -10.36
CA ASP A 231 -9.29 7.88 -11.10
C ASP A 231 -8.76 8.62 -12.35
N GLY A 232 -7.44 8.58 -12.59
CA GLY A 232 -6.80 9.15 -13.77
C GLY A 232 -6.38 10.61 -13.62
N TYR A 233 -6.41 11.17 -12.41
CA TYR A 233 -6.07 12.56 -12.14
C TYR A 233 -4.72 12.73 -11.46
N LEU A 234 -4.10 13.87 -11.74
CA LEU A 234 -3.04 14.50 -10.94
C LEU A 234 -3.72 15.55 -10.05
N TYR A 235 -3.48 15.47 -8.75
CA TYR A 235 -3.97 16.40 -7.75
C TYR A 235 -2.80 17.26 -7.23
N LEU A 236 -3.10 18.51 -6.90
CA LEU A 236 -2.22 19.45 -6.22
C LEU A 236 -2.94 19.92 -4.96
N LEU A 237 -2.31 19.67 -3.82
CA LEU A 237 -2.73 20.16 -2.50
C LEU A 237 -1.81 21.31 -2.12
N LYS A 238 -2.39 22.47 -1.82
CA LYS A 238 -1.65 23.67 -1.39
C LYS A 238 -2.46 24.40 -0.33
N GLY A 239 -2.02 24.32 0.92
CA GLY A 239 -2.82 24.79 2.06
C GLY A 239 -4.20 24.11 2.08
N ASN A 240 -5.27 24.92 2.02
CA ASN A 240 -6.65 24.42 1.96
C ASN A 240 -7.19 24.22 0.54
N GLU A 241 -6.39 24.55 -0.48
CA GLU A 241 -6.81 24.42 -1.87
C GLU A 241 -6.42 23.05 -2.43
N THR A 242 -7.37 22.45 -3.15
CA THR A 242 -7.14 21.24 -3.94
C THR A 242 -7.46 21.55 -5.40
N LYS A 243 -6.47 21.41 -6.28
CA LYS A 243 -6.64 21.44 -7.73
C LYS A 243 -6.44 20.04 -8.28
N ARG A 244 -7.07 19.74 -9.42
CA ARG A 244 -6.81 18.51 -10.16
C ARG A 244 -6.76 18.76 -11.65
N ALA A 245 -5.90 18.01 -12.34
CA ALA A 245 -5.85 17.96 -13.79
C ALA A 245 -5.97 16.52 -14.26
N PHE A 246 -6.77 16.32 -15.30
CA PHE A 246 -6.95 15.01 -15.90
C PHE A 246 -5.69 14.59 -16.66
N VAL A 247 -5.16 13.41 -16.36
CA VAL A 247 -4.00 12.83 -17.05
C VAL A 247 -4.49 11.87 -18.13
N LYS A 248 -5.07 10.74 -17.74
CA LYS A 248 -5.51 9.68 -18.65
C LYS A 248 -6.59 8.83 -18.00
N TYR A 249 -7.54 8.35 -18.80
CA TYR A 249 -8.66 7.56 -18.32
C TYR A 249 -8.23 6.12 -18.00
N ILE A 250 -8.56 5.65 -16.80
CA ILE A 250 -8.38 4.26 -16.35
C ILE A 250 -9.77 3.59 -16.40
N ARG A 251 -9.95 2.62 -17.31
CA ARG A 251 -11.25 1.98 -17.59
C ARG A 251 -11.26 0.53 -17.14
N GLY A 252 -12.23 0.15 -16.31
CA GLY A 252 -12.43 -1.23 -15.88
C GLY A 252 -11.39 -1.71 -14.87
N ASP A 253 -11.29 -3.02 -14.71
CA ASP A 253 -10.28 -3.64 -13.86
C ASP A 253 -8.92 -3.59 -14.57
N VAL A 254 -8.05 -2.70 -14.07
CA VAL A 254 -6.70 -2.47 -14.60
C VAL A 254 -5.71 -3.09 -13.59
N PRO A 255 -5.34 -4.38 -13.76
CA PRO A 255 -4.51 -5.10 -12.81
C PRO A 255 -3.11 -4.49 -12.65
N GLY A 256 -2.57 -3.84 -13.69
CA GLY A 256 -1.32 -3.10 -13.60
C GLY A 256 -1.56 -1.62 -13.83
N LYS A 257 -1.54 -0.79 -12.79
CA LYS A 257 -1.67 0.67 -12.90
C LYS A 257 -0.52 1.38 -12.20
N SER A 258 0.07 2.34 -12.90
CA SER A 258 1.13 3.19 -12.39
C SER A 258 0.99 4.58 -13.00
N MET A 259 1.11 5.59 -12.16
CA MET A 259 1.27 6.99 -12.55
C MET A 259 2.37 7.54 -11.67
N LYS A 260 3.48 7.98 -12.25
CA LYS A 260 4.66 8.46 -11.52
C LYS A 260 4.89 9.93 -11.77
N ILE A 261 5.12 10.66 -10.68
CA ILE A 261 5.25 12.11 -10.70
C ILE A 261 6.73 12.47 -10.69
N ILE A 262 7.12 13.35 -11.60
CA ILE A 262 8.42 14.00 -11.62
C ILE A 262 8.17 15.50 -11.51
N VAL A 263 8.73 16.13 -10.48
CA VAL A 263 8.62 17.58 -10.24
C VAL A 263 9.98 18.21 -10.51
N LYS A 264 10.00 19.24 -11.35
CA LYS A 264 11.11 20.18 -11.55
C LYS A 264 10.62 21.60 -11.25
N GLU A 265 11.53 22.55 -11.10
CA GLU A 265 11.22 23.94 -10.69
C GLU A 265 10.07 24.58 -11.49
N ASP A 266 10.00 24.30 -12.79
CA ASP A 266 9.07 24.92 -13.73
C ASP A 266 8.03 23.95 -14.32
N HIS A 267 8.12 22.65 -14.04
CA HIS A 267 7.26 21.64 -14.66
C HIS A 267 6.93 20.47 -13.73
N VAL A 268 5.73 19.93 -13.90
CA VAL A 268 5.30 18.66 -13.31
C VAL A 268 4.99 17.70 -14.45
N ALA A 269 5.71 16.57 -14.49
CA ALA A 269 5.45 15.51 -15.45
C ALA A 269 4.82 14.31 -14.75
N VAL A 270 3.86 13.68 -15.41
CA VAL A 270 3.26 12.42 -14.99
C VAL A 270 3.46 11.39 -16.09
N ALA A 271 4.30 10.41 -15.84
CA ALA A 271 4.42 9.23 -16.69
C ALA A 271 3.42 8.17 -16.23
N TYR A 272 2.64 7.59 -17.13
CA TYR A 272 1.66 6.56 -16.80
C TYR A 272 1.88 5.26 -17.56
N PHE A 273 1.48 4.16 -16.93
CA PHE A 273 1.42 2.83 -17.52
C PHE A 273 0.21 2.09 -16.96
N PHE A 274 -0.63 1.58 -17.86
CA PHE A 274 -1.81 0.78 -17.56
C PHE A 274 -1.78 -0.51 -18.37
N TYR A 275 -1.92 -1.63 -17.68
CA TYR A 275 -2.09 -2.96 -18.25
C TYR A 275 -3.53 -3.39 -18.00
N GLU A 276 -4.32 -3.46 -19.06
CA GLU A 276 -5.73 -3.81 -19.01
C GLU A 276 -5.90 -5.34 -18.98
N ALA A 277 -6.99 -5.82 -18.39
CA ALA A 277 -7.33 -7.25 -18.38
C ALA A 277 -7.49 -7.85 -19.81
N SER A 278 -7.73 -7.02 -20.82
CA SER A 278 -7.76 -7.41 -22.24
C SER A 278 -6.38 -7.78 -22.80
N GLY A 279 -5.30 -7.54 -22.05
CA GLY A 279 -3.91 -7.65 -22.51
C GLY A 279 -3.39 -6.40 -23.21
N SER A 280 -4.22 -5.36 -23.35
CA SER A 280 -3.79 -4.09 -23.93
C SER A 280 -2.93 -3.28 -22.95
N THR A 281 -1.98 -2.52 -23.48
CA THR A 281 -1.18 -1.59 -22.69
C THR A 281 -1.41 -0.16 -23.14
N LYS A 282 -1.50 0.75 -22.18
CA LYS A 282 -1.52 2.20 -22.41
C LYS A 282 -0.41 2.82 -21.60
N TYR A 283 0.43 3.59 -22.25
CA TYR A 283 1.50 4.34 -21.61
C TYR A 283 1.64 5.68 -22.29
N GLY A 284 2.27 6.62 -21.60
CA GLY A 284 2.44 7.97 -22.08
C GLY A 284 2.86 8.89 -20.96
N MET A 285 2.91 10.18 -21.27
CA MET A 285 3.31 11.21 -20.32
C MET A 285 2.46 12.46 -20.53
N CYS A 286 2.14 13.13 -19.45
CA CYS A 286 1.58 14.48 -19.50
C CYS A 286 2.49 15.44 -18.76
N ILE A 287 2.68 16.63 -19.34
CA ILE A 287 3.46 17.72 -18.75
C ILE A 287 2.50 18.85 -18.38
N PHE A 288 2.68 19.38 -17.19
CA PHE A 288 1.88 20.45 -16.61
C PHE A 288 2.78 21.57 -16.07
N THR A 289 2.23 22.77 -15.97
CA THR A 289 2.80 23.81 -15.12
C THR A 289 2.68 23.38 -13.64
N PRO A 290 3.41 24.03 -12.71
CA PRO A 290 3.31 23.74 -11.28
C PRO A 290 1.89 23.96 -10.70
N GLU A 291 1.04 24.73 -11.38
CA GLU A 291 -0.36 25.00 -11.03
C GLU A 291 -1.36 24.07 -11.73
N LEU A 292 -0.86 23.00 -12.37
CA LEU A 292 -1.61 21.98 -13.10
C LEU A 292 -2.28 22.44 -14.41
N GLU A 293 -1.77 23.49 -15.05
CA GLU A 293 -2.19 23.80 -16.42
C GLU A 293 -1.51 22.81 -17.38
N LYS A 294 -2.30 22.09 -18.17
CA LYS A 294 -1.79 21.08 -19.10
C LYS A 294 -1.03 21.75 -20.24
N ILE A 295 0.24 21.39 -20.41
CA ILE A 295 1.09 21.86 -21.50
C ILE A 295 1.00 20.88 -22.67
N SER A 296 1.20 19.59 -22.41
CA SER A 296 1.13 18.54 -23.43
C SER A 296 0.81 17.18 -22.81
N CYS A 297 0.31 16.26 -23.64
CA CYS A 297 0.21 14.84 -23.32
C CYS A 297 0.53 14.02 -24.57
N ASP A 298 1.28 12.94 -24.41
CA ASP A 298 1.51 11.92 -25.42
C ASP A 298 0.99 10.55 -24.93
N GLY A 299 0.61 9.69 -25.89
CA GLY A 299 0.08 8.33 -25.65
C GLY A 299 -1.44 8.21 -25.75
#